data_AF-A0A182PSR3-F1
#
_entry.id   AF-A0A182PSR3-F1
#
_cell.length_a   1.000
_cell.length_b   1.000
_cell.length_c   1.000
_cell.angle_alpha   90.00
_cell.angle_beta   90.00
_cell.angle_gamma   90.00
#
_symmetry.space_group_name_H-M   'P 1'
#
loop_
_entity.id
_entity.type
_entity.pdbx_description
1 polymer ?
#
loop_
_entity_poly.entity_id
_entity_poly.type
_entity_poly.pdbx_seq_one_letter_code
_entity_poly.pdbx_strand_id
1 'polypeptide(L)'
;MGRKLCTNDRKVFFPKDNIGGYPVKYLELIVRTKKTLSAKQMKLLRLQNITSEAQIYKSYDNPLPEEFKKRYAMLIVAIDKLNRDLADQLNQLREYVGSLTHDPDMLAMITPSHYREQSREKAAQIFEKNNKGHVKNDHIANLIKHLTTIMYLASNVSKNDKDELSIMALKGAIVETREILEPGNVAAFNRNVASHMSYIDCQPGSSSKAPKSE
;
A
#
# COMPACT_ATOMS: atom_id res chain seq x y z
N MET A 1 -43.19 -6.87 -48.58
CA MET A 1 -41.86 -6.76 -47.94
C MET A 1 -42.03 -6.07 -46.59
N GLY A 2 -42.38 -6.82 -45.54
CA GLY A 2 -42.51 -6.29 -44.17
C GLY A 2 -41.67 -7.17 -43.24
N ARG A 3 -40.43 -6.74 -42.95
CA ARG A 3 -39.54 -7.47 -42.04
C ARG A 3 -39.99 -7.19 -40.61
N LYS A 4 -40.55 -8.22 -39.98
CA LYS A 4 -40.85 -8.30 -38.54
C LYS A 4 -39.51 -8.24 -37.79
N LEU A 5 -39.22 -7.14 -37.09
CA LEU A 5 -38.15 -7.09 -36.11
C LEU A 5 -38.56 -7.95 -34.91
N CYS A 6 -37.92 -9.10 -34.74
CA CYS A 6 -37.95 -9.83 -33.48
C CYS A 6 -37.13 -9.04 -32.45
N THR A 7 -37.81 -8.33 -31.55
CA THR A 7 -37.21 -7.82 -30.32
C THR A 7 -36.90 -8.99 -29.41
N ASN A 8 -35.66 -9.46 -29.44
CA ASN A 8 -35.15 -10.36 -28.41
C ASN A 8 -35.01 -9.55 -27.12
N ASP A 9 -36.02 -9.61 -26.26
CA ASP A 9 -35.91 -9.30 -24.84
C ASP A 9 -34.85 -10.23 -24.23
N ARG A 10 -33.58 -9.84 -24.33
CA ARG A 10 -32.55 -10.37 -23.43
C ARG A 10 -32.87 -9.82 -22.04
N LYS A 11 -33.80 -10.49 -21.34
CA LYS A 11 -33.86 -10.44 -19.88
C LYS A 11 -32.49 -10.87 -19.39
N VAL A 12 -31.65 -9.88 -19.06
CA VAL A 12 -30.37 -10.11 -18.42
C VAL A 12 -30.70 -10.74 -17.09
N PHE A 13 -30.52 -12.05 -17.00
CA PHE A 13 -30.69 -12.82 -15.78
C PHE A 13 -29.54 -12.40 -14.86
N PHE A 14 -29.80 -11.44 -13.97
CA PHE A 14 -28.90 -11.14 -12.87
C PHE A 14 -29.07 -12.24 -11.82
N PRO A 15 -28.06 -13.08 -11.56
CA PRO A 15 -28.06 -13.89 -10.35
C PRO A 15 -28.14 -12.92 -9.16
N LYS A 16 -29.06 -13.16 -8.22
CA LYS A 16 -29.29 -12.27 -7.06
C LYS A 16 -28.03 -12.04 -6.19
N ASP A 17 -26.98 -12.84 -6.42
CA ASP A 17 -25.74 -12.79 -5.67
C ASP A 17 -24.62 -11.99 -6.36
N ASN A 18 -24.70 -11.72 -7.67
CA ASN A 18 -23.62 -11.08 -8.43
C ASN A 18 -24.12 -9.94 -9.34
N ILE A 19 -23.50 -8.76 -9.25
CA ILE A 19 -23.73 -7.61 -10.13
C ILE A 19 -22.48 -7.37 -10.97
N GLY A 20 -22.63 -7.37 -12.31
CA GLY A 20 -21.51 -7.09 -13.22
C GLY A 20 -20.36 -8.09 -13.12
N GLY A 21 -20.65 -9.34 -12.71
CA GLY A 21 -19.62 -10.37 -12.48
C GLY A 21 -19.02 -10.37 -11.07
N TYR A 22 -19.39 -9.42 -10.20
CA TYR A 22 -18.86 -9.30 -8.85
C TYR A 22 -19.90 -9.67 -7.78
N PRO A 23 -19.51 -10.39 -6.71
CA PRO A 23 -20.39 -10.66 -5.59
C PRO A 23 -20.94 -9.37 -4.97
N VAL A 24 -22.25 -9.31 -4.72
CA VAL A 24 -22.93 -8.13 -4.16
C VAL A 24 -22.33 -7.72 -2.81
N LYS A 25 -21.98 -8.69 -1.95
CA LYS A 25 -21.33 -8.44 -0.64
C LYS A 25 -20.00 -7.70 -0.78
N TYR A 26 -19.24 -7.97 -1.85
CA TYR A 26 -17.97 -7.29 -2.11
C TYR A 26 -18.20 -5.83 -2.53
N LEU A 27 -19.15 -5.61 -3.44
CA LEU A 27 -19.53 -4.26 -3.87
C LEU A 27 -20.07 -3.44 -2.69
N GLU A 28 -20.90 -4.05 -1.85
CA GLU A 28 -21.41 -3.44 -0.62
C GLU A 28 -20.26 -3.04 0.33
N LEU A 29 -19.28 -3.93 0.51
CA LEU A 29 -18.10 -3.66 1.35
C LEU A 29 -17.26 -2.50 0.80
N ILE A 30 -17.04 -2.40 -0.52
CA ILE A 30 -16.36 -1.27 -1.15
C ILE A 30 -17.12 0.03 -0.87
N VAL A 31 -18.44 0.04 -1.12
CA VAL A 31 -19.29 1.22 -0.90
C VAL A 31 -19.27 1.63 0.56
N ARG A 32 -19.37 0.68 1.49
CA ARG A 32 -19.28 0.91 2.93
C ARG A 32 -17.93 1.52 3.30
N THR A 33 -16.83 0.96 2.80
CA THR A 33 -15.46 1.47 3.02
C THR A 33 -15.33 2.92 2.57
N LYS A 34 -15.81 3.23 1.37
CA LYS A 34 -15.81 4.60 0.83
C LYS A 34 -16.63 5.57 1.70
N LYS A 35 -17.79 5.13 2.19
CA LYS A 35 -18.63 5.93 3.11
C LYS A 35 -17.93 6.16 4.45
N THR A 36 -17.36 5.13 5.07
CA THR A 36 -16.59 5.25 6.33
C THR A 36 -15.41 6.21 6.17
N LEU A 37 -14.68 6.11 5.05
CA LEU A 37 -13.57 7.00 4.73
C LEU A 37 -14.03 8.45 4.60
N SER A 38 -15.13 8.69 3.89
CA SER A 38 -15.72 10.03 3.73
C SER A 38 -16.15 10.63 5.08
N ALA A 39 -16.76 9.81 5.95
CA ALA A 39 -17.12 10.22 7.30
C ALA A 39 -15.89 10.58 8.16
N LYS A 40 -14.78 9.84 8.01
CA LYS A 40 -13.52 10.14 8.69
C LYS A 40 -12.91 11.44 8.19
N GLN A 41 -12.91 11.68 6.87
CA GLN A 41 -12.44 12.94 6.28
C GLN A 41 -13.21 14.14 6.83
N MET A 42 -14.55 14.05 6.91
CA MET A 42 -15.38 15.11 7.48
C MET A 42 -15.04 15.38 8.96
N LYS A 43 -14.80 14.32 9.75
CA LYS A 43 -14.40 14.49 11.16
C LYS A 43 -12.99 15.06 11.32
N LEU A 44 -12.05 14.71 10.44
CA LEU A 44 -10.70 15.30 10.43
C LEU A 44 -10.75 16.79 10.11
N LEU A 45 -11.57 17.21 9.15
CA LEU A 45 -11.81 18.62 8.87
C LEU A 45 -12.38 19.34 10.11
N ARG A 46 -13.36 18.73 10.78
CA ARG A 46 -13.89 19.27 12.04
C ARG A 46 -12.83 19.34 13.14
N LEU A 47 -11.93 18.35 13.21
CA LEU A 47 -10.84 18.35 14.18
C LEU A 47 -9.90 19.52 13.93
N GLN A 48 -9.53 19.79 12.68
CA GLN A 48 -8.71 20.95 12.31
C GLN A 48 -9.35 22.28 12.74
N ASN A 49 -10.67 22.43 12.56
CA ASN A 49 -11.40 23.61 13.01
C ASN A 49 -11.34 23.78 14.53
N ILE A 50 -11.60 22.71 15.29
CA ILE A 50 -11.56 22.77 16.76
C ILE A 50 -10.12 22.96 17.26
N THR A 51 -9.12 22.37 16.62
CA THR A 51 -7.70 22.63 16.93
C THR A 51 -7.33 24.09 16.70
N SER A 52 -7.86 24.72 15.65
CA SER A 52 -7.65 26.16 15.40
C SER A 52 -8.28 27.00 16.52
N GLU A 53 -9.49 26.66 16.97
CA GLU A 53 -10.12 27.29 18.14
C GLU A 53 -9.27 27.11 19.42
N ALA A 54 -8.70 25.92 19.65
CA ALA A 54 -7.79 25.67 20.77
C ALA A 54 -6.54 26.56 20.73
N GLN A 55 -6.00 26.79 19.53
CA GLN A 55 -4.84 27.66 19.33
C GLN A 55 -5.16 29.12 19.68
N ILE A 56 -6.37 29.59 19.37
CA ILE A 56 -6.84 30.92 19.76
C ILE A 56 -6.95 31.03 21.29
N TYR A 57 -7.53 30.05 21.99
CA TYR A 57 -7.53 30.06 23.46
C TYR A 57 -6.13 30.16 24.04
N LYS A 58 -5.20 29.38 23.48
CA LYS A 58 -3.79 29.39 23.89
C LYS A 58 -3.10 30.72 23.62
N SER A 59 -3.42 31.42 22.53
CA SER A 59 -2.79 32.72 22.22
C SER A 59 -3.18 33.83 23.20
N TYR A 60 -4.37 33.74 23.80
CA TYR A 60 -4.86 34.69 24.80
C TYR A 60 -4.60 34.25 26.25
N ASP A 61 -3.81 33.19 26.46
CA ASP A 61 -3.55 32.57 27.75
C ASP A 61 -4.84 32.20 28.54
N ASN A 62 -5.91 31.92 27.78
CA ASN A 62 -7.22 31.57 28.33
C ASN A 62 -7.28 30.07 28.63
N PRO A 63 -7.77 29.66 29.82
CA PRO A 63 -7.97 28.24 30.12
C PRO A 63 -9.03 27.63 29.20
N LEU A 64 -8.73 26.45 28.64
CA LEU A 64 -9.67 25.72 27.79
C LEU A 64 -10.91 25.29 28.60
N PRO A 65 -12.13 25.66 28.18
CA PRO A 65 -13.36 25.25 28.85
C PRO A 65 -13.50 23.73 28.94
N GLU A 66 -14.10 23.22 30.02
CA GLU A 66 -14.32 21.79 30.18
C GLU A 66 -15.19 21.19 29.06
N GLU A 67 -16.23 21.92 28.64
CA GLU A 67 -17.08 21.55 27.52
C GLU A 67 -16.28 21.43 26.20
N PHE A 68 -15.30 22.31 25.98
CA PHE A 68 -14.40 22.23 24.84
C PHE A 68 -13.59 20.93 24.88
N LYS A 69 -12.95 20.64 26.01
CA LYS A 69 -12.15 19.40 26.19
C LYS A 69 -13.00 18.16 25.95
N LYS A 70 -14.24 18.14 26.47
CA LYS A 70 -15.19 17.04 26.26
C LYS A 70 -15.54 16.86 24.78
N ARG A 71 -15.87 17.93 24.06
CA ARG A 71 -16.17 17.90 22.61
C ARG A 71 -14.98 17.42 21.79
N TYR A 72 -13.77 17.89 22.12
CA TYR A 72 -12.53 17.47 21.47
C TYR A 72 -12.25 15.98 21.69
N ALA A 73 -12.34 15.50 22.93
CA ALA A 73 -12.14 14.09 23.28
C ALA A 73 -13.17 13.19 22.58
N MET A 74 -14.46 13.55 22.58
CA MET A 74 -15.49 12.79 21.86
C MET A 74 -15.21 12.71 20.36
N LEU A 75 -14.68 13.78 19.76
CA LEU A 75 -14.32 13.78 18.34
C LEU A 75 -13.17 12.83 18.04
N ILE A 76 -12.12 12.83 18.89
CA ILE A 76 -11.00 11.89 18.77
C ILE A 76 -11.50 10.44 18.89
N VAL A 77 -12.32 10.13 19.90
CA VAL A 77 -12.89 8.78 20.08
C VAL A 77 -13.72 8.36 18.86
N ALA A 78 -14.47 9.27 18.26
CA ALA A 78 -15.24 8.98 17.06
C ALA A 78 -14.34 8.72 15.83
N ILE A 79 -13.23 9.44 15.68
CA ILE A 79 -12.23 9.21 14.63
C ILE A 79 -11.54 7.85 14.85
N ASP A 80 -11.18 7.53 16.08
CA ASP A 80 -10.56 6.25 16.45
C ASP A 80 -11.49 5.06 16.15
N LYS A 81 -12.79 5.19 16.43
CA LYS A 81 -13.78 4.19 16.00
C LYS A 81 -13.79 4.01 14.48
N LEU A 82 -13.79 5.09 13.70
CA LEU A 82 -13.74 4.99 12.24
C LEU A 82 -12.42 4.36 11.74
N ASN A 83 -11.31 4.55 12.45
CA ASN A 83 -10.05 3.87 12.13
C ASN A 83 -10.16 2.37 12.29
N ARG A 84 -10.74 1.90 13.41
CA ARG A 84 -11.00 0.46 13.63
C ARG A 84 -11.92 -0.11 12.56
N ASP A 85 -13.06 0.56 12.31
CA ASP A 85 -14.02 0.13 11.29
C ASP A 85 -13.38 0.06 9.88
N LEU A 86 -12.51 1.02 9.54
CA LEU A 86 -11.77 1.01 8.27
C LEU A 86 -10.75 -0.12 8.20
N ALA A 87 -10.01 -0.39 9.29
CA ALA A 87 -9.04 -1.47 9.33
C ALA A 87 -9.73 -2.83 9.10
N ASP A 88 -10.87 -3.06 9.76
CA ASP A 88 -11.66 -4.27 9.60
C ASP A 88 -12.21 -4.41 8.17
N GLN A 89 -12.73 -3.32 7.61
CA GLN A 89 -13.24 -3.28 6.24
C GLN A 89 -12.14 -3.55 5.20
N LEU A 90 -10.94 -2.98 5.40
CA LEU A 90 -9.78 -3.21 4.53
C LEU A 90 -9.26 -4.65 4.63
N ASN A 91 -9.26 -5.24 5.82
CA ASN A 91 -8.89 -6.65 5.99
C ASN A 91 -9.87 -7.56 5.25
N GLN A 92 -11.17 -7.32 5.37
CA GLN A 92 -12.18 -8.06 4.61
C GLN A 92 -12.01 -7.86 3.09
N LEU A 93 -11.73 -6.64 2.63
CA LEU A 93 -11.48 -6.39 1.21
C LEU A 93 -10.26 -7.16 0.69
N ARG A 94 -9.18 -7.25 1.49
CA ARG A 94 -7.98 -8.02 1.16
C ARG A 94 -8.29 -9.51 0.99
N GLU A 95 -9.11 -10.09 1.87
CA GLU A 95 -9.56 -11.48 1.74
C GLU A 95 -10.34 -11.72 0.43
N TYR A 96 -11.20 -10.77 0.05
CA TYR A 96 -11.94 -10.87 -1.22
C TYR A 96 -11.04 -10.72 -2.45
N VAL A 97 -10.01 -9.86 -2.43
CA VAL A 97 -9.07 -9.74 -3.56
C VAL A 97 -8.41 -11.09 -3.87
N GLY A 98 -8.01 -11.85 -2.85
CA GLY A 98 -7.42 -13.18 -3.04
C GLY A 98 -8.35 -14.23 -3.66
N SER A 99 -9.68 -14.08 -3.51
CA SER A 99 -10.68 -14.99 -4.08
C SER A 99 -11.23 -14.53 -5.43
N LEU A 100 -11.09 -13.25 -5.77
CA LEU A 100 -11.59 -12.65 -7.01
C LEU A 100 -10.62 -12.79 -8.17
N THR A 101 -9.32 -12.93 -7.86
CA THR A 101 -8.25 -12.98 -8.84
C THR A 101 -7.98 -14.41 -9.30
N HIS A 102 -8.83 -14.92 -10.19
CA HIS A 102 -8.49 -16.05 -11.07
C HIS A 102 -8.09 -15.58 -12.48
N ASP A 103 -8.11 -14.26 -12.74
CA ASP A 103 -7.67 -13.66 -13.99
C ASP A 103 -6.14 -13.39 -13.95
N PRO A 104 -5.32 -14.11 -14.75
CA PRO A 104 -3.87 -13.96 -14.78
C PRO A 104 -3.40 -12.54 -15.14
N ASP A 105 -4.15 -11.82 -15.98
CA ASP A 105 -3.76 -10.48 -16.44
C ASP A 105 -3.99 -9.43 -15.37
N MET A 106 -5.08 -9.55 -14.61
CA MET A 106 -5.36 -8.69 -13.46
C MET A 106 -4.39 -8.98 -12.31
N LEU A 107 -4.03 -10.25 -12.08
CA LEU A 107 -2.97 -10.63 -11.16
C LEU A 107 -1.64 -10.01 -11.56
N ALA A 108 -1.23 -10.10 -12.83
CA ALA A 108 0.01 -9.50 -13.30
C ALA A 108 0.07 -7.97 -13.07
N MET A 109 -1.07 -7.28 -13.14
CA MET A 109 -1.16 -5.84 -12.88
C MET A 109 -1.00 -5.47 -11.40
N ILE A 110 -1.57 -6.24 -10.47
CA ILE A 110 -1.55 -5.92 -9.02
C ILE A 110 -0.41 -6.59 -8.26
N THR A 111 0.15 -7.68 -8.80
CA THR A 111 1.18 -8.50 -8.14
C THR A 111 2.46 -7.72 -7.85
N PRO A 112 3.01 -6.89 -8.76
CA PRO A 112 4.21 -6.10 -8.46
C PRO A 112 3.99 -5.08 -7.32
N SER A 113 2.82 -4.41 -7.30
CA SER A 113 2.49 -3.44 -6.25
C SER A 113 2.22 -4.12 -4.90
N HIS A 114 1.49 -5.24 -4.91
CA HIS A 114 1.19 -6.01 -3.72
C HIS A 114 2.45 -6.63 -3.11
N TYR A 115 3.32 -7.18 -3.95
CA TYR A 115 4.60 -7.76 -3.53
C TYR A 115 5.53 -6.70 -2.91
N ARG A 116 5.57 -5.49 -3.50
CA ARG A 116 6.35 -4.37 -2.97
C ARG A 116 5.83 -3.89 -1.63
N GLU A 117 4.51 -3.73 -1.48
CA GLU A 117 3.90 -3.30 -0.23
C GLU A 117 4.08 -4.34 0.88
N GLN A 118 3.88 -5.63 0.58
CA GLN A 118 4.16 -6.71 1.53
C GLN A 118 5.63 -6.72 1.96
N SER A 119 6.54 -6.49 1.02
CA SER A 119 7.99 -6.43 1.32
C SER A 119 8.32 -5.25 2.23
N ARG A 120 7.68 -4.10 2.02
CA ARG A 120 7.82 -2.91 2.89
C ARG A 120 7.26 -3.17 4.29
N GLU A 121 6.11 -3.80 4.40
CA GLU A 121 5.51 -4.15 5.69
C GLU A 121 6.43 -5.11 6.49
N LYS A 122 6.96 -6.15 5.83
CA LYS A 122 7.93 -7.07 6.45
C LYS A 122 9.21 -6.35 6.87
N ALA A 123 9.73 -5.44 6.05
CA ALA A 123 10.89 -4.63 6.40
C ALA A 123 10.62 -3.70 7.60
N ALA A 124 9.42 -3.12 7.67
CA ALA A 124 9.00 -2.33 8.82
C ALA A 124 8.93 -3.19 10.10
N GLN A 125 8.36 -4.40 10.02
CA GLN A 125 8.34 -5.33 11.16
C GLN A 125 9.75 -5.75 11.61
N ILE A 126 10.66 -6.02 10.66
CA ILE A 126 12.07 -6.30 10.95
C ILE A 126 12.70 -5.11 11.66
N PHE A 127 12.47 -3.88 11.17
CA PHE A 127 12.98 -2.69 11.82
C PHE A 127 12.42 -2.54 13.24
N GLU A 128 11.12 -2.61 13.46
CA GLU A 128 10.52 -2.41 14.79
C GLU A 128 11.03 -3.45 15.81
N LYS A 129 11.17 -4.72 15.38
CA LYS A 129 11.73 -5.79 16.24
C LYS A 129 13.17 -5.51 16.66
N ASN A 130 13.97 -4.89 15.79
CA ASN A 130 15.39 -4.64 16.03
C ASN A 130 15.68 -3.26 16.63
N ASN A 131 14.81 -2.27 16.39
CA ASN A 131 15.04 -0.90 16.78
C ASN A 131 15.02 -0.74 18.32
N LYS A 132 14.15 -1.45 19.05
CA LYS A 132 14.06 -1.44 20.53
C LYS A 132 14.15 -0.03 21.17
N GLY A 133 13.73 1.01 20.45
CA GLY A 133 13.80 2.42 20.89
C GLY A 133 15.16 3.13 20.72
N HIS A 134 16.13 2.53 20.03
CA HIS A 134 17.46 3.11 19.79
C HIS A 134 17.43 4.25 18.77
N VAL A 135 16.73 4.08 17.65
CA VAL A 135 16.53 5.12 16.64
C VAL A 135 15.21 5.83 16.93
N LYS A 136 15.31 7.10 17.33
CA LYS A 136 14.18 7.99 17.64
C LYS A 136 13.93 9.05 16.57
N ASN A 137 14.89 9.25 15.67
CA ASN A 137 14.75 10.20 14.58
C ASN A 137 13.92 9.55 13.45
N ASP A 138 12.75 10.12 13.15
CA ASP A 138 11.82 9.57 12.17
C ASP A 138 12.41 9.54 10.75
N HIS A 139 13.23 10.51 10.38
CA HIS A 139 13.87 10.55 9.06
C HIS A 139 14.88 9.39 8.91
N ILE A 140 15.71 9.16 9.91
CA ILE A 140 16.68 8.06 9.94
C ILE A 140 15.96 6.71 10.04
N ALA A 141 14.92 6.61 10.89
CA ALA A 141 14.11 5.40 11.02
C ALA A 141 13.45 5.04 9.68
N ASN A 142 12.90 6.03 8.97
CA ASN A 142 12.33 5.83 7.64
C ASN A 142 13.40 5.39 6.63
N LEU A 143 14.58 6.02 6.60
CA LEU A 143 15.66 5.59 5.71
C LEU A 143 16.07 4.14 5.98
N ILE A 144 16.23 3.75 7.25
CA ILE A 144 16.58 2.36 7.61
C ILE A 144 15.48 1.40 7.14
N LYS A 145 14.20 1.74 7.27
CA LYS A 145 13.09 0.93 6.76
C LYS A 145 13.16 0.74 5.24
N HIS A 146 13.50 1.79 4.49
CA HIS A 146 13.67 1.72 3.03
C HIS A 146 14.88 0.84 2.64
N LEU A 147 16.02 1.00 3.30
CA LEU A 147 17.20 0.16 3.08
C LEU A 147 16.93 -1.31 3.45
N THR A 148 16.21 -1.56 4.55
CA THR A 148 15.78 -2.91 4.95
C THR A 148 14.84 -3.52 3.91
N THR A 149 13.98 -2.71 3.28
CA THR A 149 13.11 -3.14 2.18
C THR A 149 13.92 -3.58 0.97
N ILE A 150 14.94 -2.80 0.57
CA ILE A 150 15.87 -3.16 -0.50
C ILE A 150 16.59 -4.48 -0.17
N MET A 151 17.11 -4.63 1.06
CA MET A 151 17.80 -5.85 1.49
C MET A 151 16.88 -7.08 1.47
N TYR A 152 15.64 -6.94 1.94
CA TYR A 152 14.66 -8.01 1.93
C TYR A 152 14.35 -8.46 0.49
N LEU A 153 14.07 -7.51 -0.39
CA LEU A 153 13.80 -7.77 -1.82
C LEU A 153 15.01 -8.43 -2.50
N ALA A 154 16.21 -7.91 -2.29
CA ALA A 154 17.46 -8.49 -2.83
C ALA A 154 17.67 -9.94 -2.38
N SER A 155 17.34 -10.26 -1.12
CA SER A 155 17.44 -11.62 -0.58
C SER A 155 16.44 -12.61 -1.19
N ASN A 156 15.34 -12.10 -1.77
CA ASN A 156 14.34 -12.93 -2.45
C ASN A 156 14.70 -13.13 -3.93
N VAL A 157 15.33 -12.13 -4.58
CA VAL A 157 15.85 -12.25 -5.96
C VAL A 157 16.89 -13.37 -6.08
N SER A 158 17.67 -13.65 -5.02
CA SER A 158 18.66 -14.73 -5.02
C SER A 158 18.09 -16.12 -4.73
N LYS A 159 16.86 -16.23 -4.22
CA LYS A 159 16.28 -17.49 -3.72
C LYS A 159 15.27 -18.13 -4.68
N ASN A 160 14.54 -17.30 -5.41
CA ASN A 160 13.61 -17.75 -6.44
C ASN A 160 14.28 -17.49 -7.79
N ASP A 161 14.46 -18.52 -8.63
CA ASP A 161 15.01 -18.38 -9.98
C ASP A 161 14.29 -17.24 -10.72
N LYS A 162 14.94 -16.07 -10.77
CA LYS A 162 14.57 -14.84 -11.49
C LYS A 162 13.07 -14.65 -11.71
N ASP A 163 12.34 -14.51 -10.61
CA ASP A 163 10.99 -13.97 -10.67
C ASP A 163 11.08 -12.49 -11.11
N GLU A 164 10.70 -12.20 -12.36
CA GLU A 164 10.73 -10.87 -12.98
C GLU A 164 10.05 -9.82 -12.09
N LEU A 165 9.02 -10.23 -11.35
CA LEU A 165 8.30 -9.43 -10.36
C LEU A 165 9.21 -8.97 -9.21
N SER A 166 10.04 -9.88 -8.68
CA SER A 166 10.99 -9.60 -7.60
C SER A 166 12.08 -8.62 -8.04
N ILE A 167 12.54 -8.74 -9.29
CA ILE A 167 13.50 -7.83 -9.92
C ILE A 167 12.87 -6.45 -10.13
N MET A 168 11.66 -6.37 -10.67
CA MET A 168 10.94 -5.11 -10.86
C MET A 168 10.66 -4.40 -9.53
N ALA A 169 10.25 -5.13 -8.51
CA ALA A 169 10.01 -4.58 -7.18
C ALA A 169 11.30 -4.02 -6.55
N LEU A 170 12.44 -4.72 -6.71
CA LEU A 170 13.73 -4.26 -6.25
C LEU A 170 14.18 -2.96 -6.96
N LYS A 171 14.02 -2.88 -8.29
CA LYS A 171 14.31 -1.65 -9.05
C LYS A 171 13.48 -0.48 -8.56
N GLY A 172 12.18 -0.69 -8.37
CA GLY A 172 11.27 0.33 -7.84
C GLY A 172 11.71 0.84 -6.47
N ALA A 173 12.05 -0.06 -5.54
CA ALA A 173 12.50 0.29 -4.20
C ALA A 173 13.82 1.08 -4.18
N ILE A 174 14.76 0.79 -5.09
CA ILE A 174 16.01 1.53 -5.24
C ILE A 174 15.75 2.97 -5.74
N VAL A 175 14.86 3.13 -6.72
CA VAL A 175 14.49 4.45 -7.25
C VAL A 175 13.78 5.29 -6.19
N GLU A 176 12.78 4.71 -5.50
CA GLU A 176 12.04 5.38 -4.42
C GLU A 176 12.99 5.83 -3.30
N THR A 177 13.92 4.97 -2.86
CA THR A 177 14.88 5.33 -1.81
C THR A 177 15.83 6.45 -2.26
N ARG A 178 16.21 6.47 -3.54
CA ARG A 178 17.04 7.54 -4.11
C ARG A 178 16.35 8.90 -4.11
N GLU A 179 15.04 8.94 -4.35
CA GLU A 179 14.25 10.19 -4.37
C GLU A 179 14.07 10.80 -2.98
N ILE A 180 14.16 9.97 -1.92
CA ILE A 180 13.99 10.40 -0.52
C ILE A 180 15.33 10.86 0.08
N LEU A 181 16.46 10.49 -0.52
CA LEU A 181 17.79 10.82 -0.01
C LEU A 181 18.17 12.27 -0.26
N GLU A 182 18.88 12.86 0.70
CA GLU A 182 19.50 14.17 0.52
C GLU A 182 20.53 14.16 -0.62
N PRO A 183 20.65 15.25 -1.40
CA PRO A 183 21.51 15.29 -2.59
C PRO A 183 22.96 14.90 -2.35
N GLY A 184 23.52 15.20 -1.17
CA GLY A 184 24.88 14.83 -0.79
C GLY A 184 25.10 13.31 -0.64
N ASN A 185 24.04 12.56 -0.33
CA ASN A 185 24.10 11.12 -0.08
C ASN A 185 23.75 10.28 -1.32
N VAL A 186 23.16 10.89 -2.35
CA VAL A 186 22.77 10.21 -3.59
C VAL A 186 23.96 9.58 -4.31
N ALA A 187 25.11 10.26 -4.36
CA ALA A 187 26.31 9.73 -5.01
C ALA A 187 26.84 8.48 -4.30
N ALA A 188 26.87 8.49 -2.96
CA ALA A 188 27.28 7.34 -2.16
C ALA A 188 26.29 6.17 -2.30
N PHE A 189 24.98 6.46 -2.32
CA PHE A 189 23.95 5.44 -2.53
C PHE A 189 24.03 4.82 -3.94
N ASN A 190 24.22 5.62 -4.98
CA ASN A 190 24.34 5.13 -6.35
C ASN A 190 25.57 4.23 -6.50
N ARG A 191 26.71 4.61 -5.90
CA ARG A 191 27.94 3.81 -5.95
C ARG A 191 27.82 2.48 -5.23
N ASN A 192 27.17 2.46 -4.06
CA ASN A 192 27.17 1.29 -3.17
C ASN A 192 25.92 0.41 -3.25
N VAL A 193 24.84 0.88 -3.89
CA VAL A 193 23.56 0.16 -3.95
C VAL A 193 23.04 0.08 -5.38
N ALA A 194 22.84 1.22 -6.05
CA ALA A 194 22.20 1.24 -7.36
C ALA A 194 23.06 0.61 -8.48
N SER A 195 24.38 0.82 -8.43
CA SER A 195 25.35 0.23 -9.37
C SER A 195 25.35 -1.31 -9.36
N HIS A 196 25.02 -1.93 -8.22
CA HIS A 196 24.96 -3.38 -8.11
C HIS A 196 23.70 -3.95 -8.80
N MET A 197 22.66 -3.15 -9.02
CA MET A 197 21.45 -3.58 -9.73
C MET A 197 21.71 -3.85 -11.22
N SER A 198 22.58 -3.08 -11.89
CA SER A 198 22.91 -3.32 -13.30
C SER A 198 23.61 -4.66 -13.53
N TYR A 199 24.28 -5.22 -12.52
CA TYR A 199 24.85 -6.57 -12.59
C TYR A 199 23.78 -7.66 -12.51
N ILE A 200 22.66 -7.42 -11.81
CA ILE A 200 21.52 -8.33 -11.75
C ILE A 200 20.79 -8.37 -13.11
N ASP A 201 20.70 -7.23 -13.78
CA ASP A 201 20.13 -7.11 -15.14
C ASP A 201 21.02 -7.73 -16.23
N CYS A 202 22.33 -7.74 -16.05
CA CYS A 202 23.33 -8.21 -17.03
C CYS A 202 23.76 -9.68 -16.88
N GLN A 203 23.07 -10.51 -16.07
CA GLN A 203 23.22 -11.97 -16.19
C GLN A 203 22.10 -12.53 -17.09
N PRO A 204 22.31 -12.70 -18.41
CA PRO A 204 21.60 -13.74 -19.15
C PRO A 204 21.96 -15.09 -18.53
N GLY A 205 21.03 -16.04 -18.55
CA GLY A 205 21.28 -17.40 -18.07
C GLY A 205 22.59 -17.95 -18.64
N SER A 206 23.33 -18.67 -17.81
CA SER A 206 24.52 -19.42 -18.18
C SER A 206 24.19 -20.37 -19.35
N SER A 207 24.40 -19.89 -20.57
CA SER A 207 24.53 -20.73 -21.76
C SER A 207 25.99 -21.17 -21.82
N SER A 208 26.29 -22.23 -21.08
CA SER A 208 27.48 -23.03 -21.28
C SER A 208 27.07 -24.49 -21.39
N LYS A 209 26.38 -24.83 -22.49
CA LYS A 209 26.53 -26.19 -23.04
C LYS A 209 27.93 -26.22 -23.66
N ALA A 210 28.87 -26.83 -22.95
CA ALA A 210 30.16 -27.18 -23.53
C ALA A 210 29.91 -28.08 -24.77
N PRO A 211 30.52 -27.81 -25.93
CA PRO A 211 30.50 -28.76 -27.02
C PRO A 211 31.36 -29.96 -26.63
N LYS A 212 30.83 -31.16 -26.86
CA LYS A 212 31.60 -32.41 -26.82
C LYS A 212 32.71 -32.30 -27.87
N SER A 213 33.96 -32.41 -27.44
CA SER A 213 35.09 -32.76 -28.30
C SER A 213 35.32 -34.27 -28.22
N GLU A 214 35.55 -34.85 -29.40
CA GLU A 214 35.78 -36.27 -29.74
C GLU A 214 36.70 -37.05 -28.79
#